data_AF-A0AAU7QN24-F1
#
_entry.id   AF-A0AAU7QN24-F1
#
_cell.length_a   1.000
_cell.length_b   1.000
_cell.length_c   1.000
_cell.angle_alpha   90.00
_cell.angle_beta   90.00
_cell.angle_gamma   90.00
#
_symmetry.space_group_name_H-M   'P 1'
#
loop_
_entity.id
_entity.type
_entity.pdbx_description
1 polymer ?
#
loop_
_entity_poly.entity_id
_entity_poly.type
_entity_poly.pdbx_seq_one_letter_code
_entity_poly.pdbx_strand_id
1 'polypeptide(L)'
;MTPRNLALVASLALAFASPLASAGELLGAGVISTGLQETSVALTPDGNTLYFMRSDLAEADDTIMVSHRAGDRWSTPRRRVLRRVARLRADAVAR
;
A
#
# COMPACT_ATOMS: atom_id res chain seq x y z
N MET A 1 21.98 9.38 -45.69
CA MET A 1 21.11 8.37 -45.03
C MET A 1 19.73 8.44 -45.65
N THR A 2 19.15 7.32 -46.07
CA THR A 2 17.81 7.31 -46.67
C THR A 2 16.73 7.38 -45.58
N PRO A 3 15.52 7.90 -45.88
CA PRO A 3 14.42 8.00 -44.89
C PRO A 3 14.05 6.65 -44.26
N ARG A 4 14.30 5.55 -44.96
CA ARG A 4 14.11 4.18 -44.46
C ARG A 4 15.08 3.83 -43.33
N ASN A 5 16.32 4.31 -43.38
CA ASN A 5 17.31 4.10 -42.33
C ASN A 5 16.99 4.94 -41.08
N LEU A 6 16.43 6.14 -41.26
CA LEU A 6 15.97 7.00 -40.16
C LEU A 6 14.78 6.36 -39.42
N ALA A 7 13.81 5.82 -40.15
CA ALA A 7 12.67 5.10 -39.56
C ALA A 7 13.13 3.86 -38.76
N LEU A 8 14.11 3.11 -39.27
CA LEU A 8 14.64 1.94 -38.57
C LEU A 8 15.35 2.31 -37.26
N VAL A 9 16.13 3.40 -37.27
CA VAL A 9 16.84 3.90 -36.08
C VAL A 9 15.86 4.45 -35.04
N ALA A 10 14.80 5.16 -35.47
CA ALA A 10 13.77 5.66 -34.58
C ALA A 10 13.00 4.53 -33.88
N SER A 11 12.60 3.49 -34.63
CA SER A 11 11.92 2.32 -34.08
C SER A 11 12.79 1.54 -33.08
N LEU A 12 14.10 1.46 -33.33
CA LEU A 12 15.05 0.83 -32.41
C LEU A 12 15.20 1.65 -31.12
N ALA A 13 15.25 2.99 -31.20
CA ALA A 13 15.36 3.87 -30.04
C ALA A 13 14.13 3.80 -29.11
N LEU A 14 12.91 3.67 -29.66
CA LEU A 14 11.70 3.50 -28.85
C LEU A 14 11.66 2.16 -28.09
N ALA A 15 12.25 1.08 -28.61
CA ALA A 15 12.29 -0.21 -27.93
C ALA A 15 13.15 -0.19 -26.65
N PHE A 16 14.22 0.62 -26.64
CA PHE A 16 15.09 0.84 -25.46
C PHE A 16 14.55 1.89 -24.48
N ALA A 17 13.55 2.67 -24.87
CA ALA A 17 12.86 3.63 -23.99
C ALA A 17 11.76 2.97 -23.15
N SER A 18 11.72 1.63 -23.10
CA SER A 18 10.94 0.93 -22.08
C SER A 18 11.46 1.42 -20.72
N PRO A 19 10.63 2.00 -19.84
CA PRO A 19 11.08 2.28 -18.49
C PRO A 19 11.52 0.92 -17.94
N LEU A 20 12.83 0.77 -17.72
CA LEU A 20 13.38 -0.34 -16.94
C LEU A 20 12.49 -0.45 -15.73
N ALA A 21 11.90 -1.62 -15.50
CA ALA A 21 11.07 -1.89 -14.35
C ALA A 21 11.75 -1.25 -13.13
N SER A 22 11.20 -0.13 -12.68
CA SER A 22 11.83 0.62 -11.59
C SER A 22 11.81 -0.33 -10.41
N ALA A 23 12.97 -0.59 -9.81
CA ALA A 23 13.03 -1.46 -8.65
C ALA A 23 11.98 -0.98 -7.65
N GLY A 24 11.08 -1.87 -7.22
CA GLY A 24 10.00 -1.49 -6.34
C GLY A 24 10.54 -0.77 -5.12
N GLU A 25 10.04 0.43 -4.84
CA GLU A 25 10.45 1.21 -3.69
C GLU A 25 9.64 0.83 -2.45
N LEU A 26 10.23 1.03 -1.27
CA LEU A 26 9.51 0.90 -0.02
C LEU A 26 8.42 1.97 0.05
N LEU A 27 7.18 1.52 0.27
CA LEU A 27 6.07 2.42 0.50
C LEU A 27 6.29 3.17 1.82
N GLY A 28 6.49 4.49 1.76
CA GLY A 28 6.62 5.32 2.96
C GLY A 28 7.68 4.81 3.93
N ALA A 29 8.91 4.59 3.45
CA ALA A 29 10.03 4.05 4.22
C ALA A 29 10.15 4.68 5.62
N GLY A 30 10.24 3.84 6.65
CA GLY A 30 10.34 4.25 8.06
C GLY A 30 9.01 4.69 8.70
N VAL A 31 7.95 4.86 7.91
CA VAL A 31 6.61 5.25 8.38
C VAL A 31 5.62 4.10 8.21
N ILE A 32 5.49 3.59 6.98
CA ILE A 32 4.65 2.45 6.63
C ILE A 32 5.50 1.18 6.57
N SER A 33 6.48 1.10 5.66
CA SER A 33 7.45 0.00 5.65
C SER A 33 8.50 0.21 6.75
N THR A 34 8.48 -0.63 7.77
CA THR A 34 9.42 -0.56 8.89
C THR A 34 10.20 -1.88 9.04
N GLY A 35 10.83 -2.11 10.19
CA GLY A 35 11.41 -3.41 10.55
C GLY A 35 10.41 -4.36 11.22
N LEU A 36 9.14 -3.94 11.35
CA LEU A 36 8.05 -4.75 11.90
C LEU A 36 7.32 -5.51 10.78
N GLN A 37 6.37 -6.35 11.17
CA GLN A 37 5.54 -7.08 10.22
C GLN A 37 4.36 -6.21 9.80
N GLU A 38 4.28 -5.86 8.52
CA GLU A 38 3.14 -5.17 7.92
C GLU A 38 2.40 -6.04 6.91
N THR A 39 1.11 -6.27 7.10
CA THR A 39 0.30 -7.19 6.28
C THR A 39 -1.10 -6.64 5.98
N SER A 40 -1.86 -7.36 5.14
CA SER A 40 -3.31 -7.11 4.93
C SER A 40 -3.66 -5.66 4.54
N VAL A 41 -2.93 -5.11 3.57
CA VAL A 41 -3.08 -3.72 3.10
C VAL A 41 -4.38 -3.52 2.33
N ALA A 42 -5.05 -2.38 2.59
CA ALA A 42 -6.11 -1.82 1.77
C ALA A 42 -5.88 -0.31 1.57
N LEU A 43 -6.05 0.17 0.34
CA LEU A 43 -5.90 1.59 -0.03
C LEU A 43 -7.25 2.13 -0.50
N THR A 44 -7.61 3.34 -0.08
CA THR A 44 -8.82 4.00 -0.58
C THR A 44 -8.69 4.33 -2.07
N PRO A 45 -9.80 4.43 -2.83
CA PRO A 45 -9.76 4.70 -4.27
C PRO A 45 -9.05 6.02 -4.65
N ASP A 46 -9.08 7.01 -3.77
CA ASP A 46 -8.38 8.29 -3.94
C ASP A 46 -6.87 8.21 -3.65
N GLY A 47 -6.37 7.07 -3.19
CA GLY A 47 -4.97 6.83 -2.86
C GLY A 47 -4.50 7.51 -1.57
N ASN A 48 -5.39 8.15 -0.81
CA ASN A 48 -4.98 9.01 0.31
C ASN A 48 -5.13 8.39 1.69
N THR A 49 -5.74 7.21 1.83
CA THR A 49 -5.84 6.52 3.13
C THR A 49 -5.47 5.06 2.99
N LEU A 50 -4.46 4.65 3.76
CA LEU A 50 -3.95 3.29 3.84
C LEU A 50 -4.39 2.65 5.17
N TYR A 51 -5.03 1.50 5.09
CA TYR A 51 -5.29 0.59 6.20
C TYR A 51 -4.38 -0.62 6.06
N PHE A 52 -3.78 -1.08 7.16
CA PHE A 52 -2.91 -2.25 7.17
C PHE A 52 -2.83 -2.83 8.57
N MET A 53 -2.39 -4.08 8.69
CA MET A 53 -2.08 -4.69 9.98
C MET A 53 -0.60 -4.50 10.29
N ARG A 54 -0.27 -4.25 11.56
CA ARG A 54 1.09 -4.24 12.05
C ARG A 54 1.21 -5.03 13.36
N SER A 55 2.20 -5.90 13.42
CA SER A 55 2.58 -6.69 14.60
C SER A 55 4.09 -6.62 14.85
N ASP A 56 4.51 -7.06 16.03
CA ASP A 56 5.88 -7.48 16.24
C ASP A 56 6.19 -8.78 15.46
N LEU A 57 7.46 -9.14 15.35
CA LEU A 57 7.88 -10.35 14.62
C LEU A 57 7.41 -11.66 15.29
N ALA A 58 6.91 -11.58 16.53
CA ALA A 58 6.30 -12.70 17.24
C ALA A 58 4.77 -12.81 17.00
N GLU A 59 4.20 -11.91 16.21
CA GLU A 59 2.76 -11.80 15.90
C GLU A 59 1.85 -11.67 17.13
N ALA A 60 2.38 -11.19 18.25
CA ALA A 60 1.65 -11.13 19.52
C ALA A 60 0.66 -9.94 19.56
N ASP A 61 0.96 -8.86 18.84
CA ASP A 61 0.25 -7.57 18.94
C ASP A 61 -0.33 -7.08 17.60
N ASP A 62 -1.01 -7.96 16.88
CA ASP A 62 -1.56 -7.66 15.56
C ASP A 62 -2.67 -6.59 15.62
N THR A 63 -2.37 -5.39 15.13
CA THR A 63 -3.25 -4.22 15.25
C THR A 63 -3.53 -3.59 13.90
N ILE A 64 -4.80 -3.23 13.66
CA ILE A 64 -5.17 -2.43 12.49
C ILE A 64 -4.64 -1.01 12.67
N MET A 65 -3.88 -0.56 11.67
CA MET A 65 -3.30 0.76 11.55
C MET A 65 -3.99 1.54 10.43
N VAL A 66 -4.06 2.86 10.58
CA VAL A 66 -4.48 3.79 9.53
C VAL A 66 -3.45 4.89 9.34
N SER A 67 -3.11 5.21 8.10
CA SER A 67 -2.29 6.37 7.73
C SER A 67 -2.90 7.11 6.54
N HIS A 68 -2.72 8.43 6.53
CA HIS A 68 -3.16 9.32 5.47
C HIS A 68 -1.99 9.88 4.66
N ARG A 69 -2.19 10.09 3.37
CA ARG A 69 -1.23 10.69 2.43
C ARG A 69 -1.57 12.16 2.18
N ALA A 70 -0.56 13.02 2.20
CA ALA A 70 -0.65 14.40 1.72
C ALA A 70 0.55 14.71 0.83
N GLY A 71 0.32 14.98 -0.46
CA GLY A 71 1.39 14.99 -1.46
C GLY A 71 2.11 13.64 -1.46
N ASP A 72 3.44 13.63 -1.34
CA ASP A 72 4.22 12.39 -1.35
C ASP A 72 4.54 11.82 0.04
N ARG A 73 3.89 12.32 1.10
CA ARG A 73 4.18 11.92 2.48
C ARG A 73 3.02 11.19 3.12
N TRP A 74 3.34 10.11 3.84
CA TRP A 74 2.43 9.41 4.74
C TRP A 74 2.53 9.99 6.16
N SER A 75 1.39 10.09 6.84
CA SER A 75 1.33 10.42 8.26
C SER A 75 1.81 9.26 9.14
N THR A 76 2.18 9.53 10.38
CA THR A 76 2.44 8.47 11.38
C THR A 76 1.20 7.58 11.55
N PRO A 77 1.30 6.25 11.37
CA PRO A 77 0.16 5.36 11.50
C PRO A 77 -0.44 5.39 12.90
N ARG A 78 -1.77 5.41 12.98
CA ARG A 78 -2.49 5.36 14.25
C ARG A 78 -3.23 4.04 14.38
N ARG A 79 -3.22 3.47 15.59
CA ARG A 79 -4.01 2.28 15.93
C ARG A 79 -5.50 2.62 15.78
N ARG A 80 -6.20 1.85 14.95
CA ARG A 80 -7.64 2.00 14.73
C ARG A 80 -8.33 0.89 15.52
N VAL A 81 -8.69 1.18 16.78
CA VAL A 81 -9.57 0.28 17.54
C VAL A 81 -10.94 0.34 16.87
N LEU A 82 -11.33 -0.73 16.17
CA LEU A 82 -12.72 -0.90 15.77
C LEU A 82 -13.52 -0.96 17.07
N ARG A 83 -14.36 0.05 17.33
CA ARG A 83 -15.35 -0.05 18.41
C ARG A 83 -16.13 -1.32 18.14
N ARG A 84 -16.12 -2.26 19.09
CA ARG A 84 -16.92 -3.50 18.99
C ARG A 84 -18.32 -3.10 18.54
N VAL A 85 -18.77 -3.65 17.41
CA VAL A 85 -20.21 -3.75 17.17
C VAL A 85 -20.71 -4.65 18.28
N ALA A 86 -21.32 -4.04 19.30
CA ALA A 86 -21.86 -4.77 20.43
C ALA A 86 -22.93 -5.74 19.91
N ARG A 87 -22.61 -7.03 20.00
CA ARG A 87 -23.51 -8.21 20.03
C ARG A 87 -24.98 -7.96 19.68
N LEU A 88 -25.40 -8.45 18.51
CA LEU A 88 -26.72 -9.05 18.35
C LEU A 88 -26.60 -10.57 18.59
N ARG A 89 -26.45 -10.98 19.86
CA ARG A 89 -26.66 -12.36 20.32
C ARG A 89 -27.17 -12.34 21.76
N ALA A 90 -28.29 -11.65 22.00
CA ALA A 90 -29.03 -11.74 23.26
C ALA A 90 -30.52 -12.10 23.09
N ASP A 91 -31.07 -12.10 21.87
CA ASP A 91 -32.53 -12.30 21.68
C ASP A 91 -32.95 -13.70 21.22
N ALA A 92 -32.02 -14.67 21.17
CA ALA A 92 -32.29 -16.03 20.69
C ALA A 92 -32.36 -17.10 21.79
N VAL A 93 -32.27 -16.72 23.07
CA VAL A 93 -32.40 -17.67 24.21
C VAL A 93 -33.66 -17.38 25.05
N ALA A 94 -34.49 -16.41 24.64
CA ALA A 94 -35.72 -16.04 25.35
C ALA A 94 -37.00 -16.18 24.51
N ARG A 95 -37.05 -17.10 23.54
CA ARG A 95 -38.29 -17.49 22.86
C ARG A 95 -38.41 -19.00 22.75
#